data_AF-A0A2R6QGH6-F1
#
_entry.id   AF-A0A2R6QGH6-F1
#
_cell.length_a   1.000
_cell.length_b   1.000
_cell.length_c   1.000
_cell.angle_alpha   90.00
_cell.angle_beta   90.00
_cell.angle_gamma   90.00
#
_symmetry.space_group_name_H-M   'P 1'
#
loop_
_entity.id
_entity.type
_entity.pdbx_description
1 polymer ?
#
loop_
_entity_poly.entity_id
_entity_poly.type
_entity_poly.pdbx_seq_one_letter_code
_entity_poly.pdbx_strand_id
1 'polypeptide(L)'
;MEDDSKNRTREVAETILDKVAAVIAAVKDAKRADQVVCALHSLAVRLFPLDSHALSGSIDQQHRDQVLSAKVPSEQERTDWWRVFYRGAAFPTLARVLLYDVASNWLACFPFSAKKHVYDVFFVNGLMVEVVQTVVPSLQHNGNGSFDGNAVRSNAER
;
A
#
# COMPACT_ATOMS: atom_id res chain seq x y z
N MET A 1 6.99 10.86 28.90
CA MET A 1 5.91 10.90 27.90
C MET A 1 6.40 10.70 26.47
N GLU A 2 7.59 11.20 26.07
CA GLU A 2 8.10 10.97 24.70
C GLU A 2 8.57 9.53 24.42
N ASP A 3 9.03 8.81 25.44
CA ASP A 3 9.55 7.44 25.31
C ASP A 3 8.44 6.42 24.99
N ASP A 4 7.29 6.56 25.65
CA ASP A 4 6.10 5.71 25.47
C ASP A 4 5.51 5.81 24.05
N SER A 5 5.44 7.03 23.51
CA SER A 5 4.98 7.29 22.13
C SER A 5 5.92 6.71 21.05
N LYS A 6 7.23 6.75 21.29
CA LYS A 6 8.22 6.17 20.37
C LYS A 6 8.14 4.64 20.38
N ASN A 7 7.97 4.04 21.56
CA ASN A 7 7.86 2.59 21.68
C ASN A 7 6.60 2.06 20.98
N ARG A 8 5.45 2.73 21.20
CA ARG A 8 4.19 2.39 20.52
C ARG A 8 4.27 2.51 18.99
N THR A 9 4.97 3.54 18.48
CA THR A 9 5.15 3.71 17.02
C THR A 9 5.98 2.57 16.43
N ARG A 10 7.00 2.09 17.16
CA ARG A 10 7.84 0.97 16.75
C ARG A 10 7.08 -0.35 16.71
N GLU A 11 6.30 -0.65 17.76
CA GLU A 11 5.45 -1.85 17.81
C GLU A 11 4.43 -1.89 16.65
N VAL A 12 3.83 -0.73 16.34
CA VAL A 12 2.93 -0.60 15.18
C VAL A 12 3.69 -0.84 13.87
N ALA A 13 4.91 -0.32 13.73
CA ALA A 13 5.74 -0.53 12.54
C ALA A 13 6.10 -2.01 12.33
N GLU A 14 6.51 -2.71 13.40
CA GLU A 14 6.81 -4.15 13.35
C GLU A 14 5.56 -4.96 12.95
N THR A 15 4.42 -4.65 13.57
CA THR A 15 3.13 -5.30 13.22
C THR A 15 2.73 -5.07 11.76
N ILE A 16 2.96 -3.87 11.22
CA ILE A 16 2.67 -3.55 9.82
C ILE A 16 3.60 -4.33 8.90
N LEU A 17 4.88 -4.41 9.22
CA LEU A 17 5.87 -5.15 8.42
C LEU A 17 5.54 -6.65 8.39
N ASP A 18 5.19 -7.25 9.52
CA ASP A 18 4.76 -8.65 9.59
C ASP A 18 3.51 -8.88 8.73
N LYS A 19 2.54 -7.95 8.79
CA LYS A 19 1.33 -8.03 7.99
C LYS A 19 1.63 -7.90 6.49
N VAL A 20 2.53 -7.00 6.09
CA VAL A 20 2.97 -6.84 4.70
C VAL A 20 3.70 -8.09 4.23
N ALA A 21 4.60 -8.65 5.03
CA ALA A 21 5.31 -9.90 4.71
C ALA A 21 4.33 -11.06 4.50
N ALA A 22 3.33 -11.21 5.37
CA ALA A 22 2.28 -12.22 5.23
C ALA A 22 1.46 -12.03 3.94
N VAL A 23 1.13 -10.80 3.57
CA VAL A 23 0.43 -10.51 2.31
C VAL A 23 1.30 -10.86 1.11
N ILE A 24 2.59 -10.49 1.13
CA ILE A 24 3.52 -10.83 0.04
C ILE A 24 3.64 -12.34 -0.12
N ALA A 25 3.77 -13.08 0.98
CA ALA A 25 3.79 -14.54 0.94
C ALA A 25 2.50 -15.10 0.31
N ALA A 26 1.33 -14.60 0.74
CA ALA A 26 0.05 -15.03 0.20
C ALA A 26 -0.11 -14.70 -1.30
N VAL A 27 0.42 -13.56 -1.77
CA VAL A 27 0.43 -13.20 -3.20
C VAL A 27 1.33 -14.14 -4.00
N LYS A 28 2.49 -14.53 -3.45
CA LYS A 28 3.41 -15.46 -4.11
C LYS A 28 2.84 -16.88 -4.21
N ASP A 29 2.11 -17.32 -3.20
CA ASP A 29 1.52 -18.67 -3.16
C ASP A 29 0.16 -18.75 -3.89
N ALA A 30 -0.38 -17.62 -4.34
CA ALA A 30 -1.68 -17.55 -5.00
C ALA A 30 -1.67 -18.29 -6.35
N LYS A 31 -2.75 -19.02 -6.60
CA LYS A 31 -3.01 -19.72 -7.88
C LYS A 31 -4.09 -19.05 -8.71
N ARG A 32 -4.85 -18.15 -8.09
CA ARG A 32 -6.01 -17.47 -8.70
C ARG A 32 -6.03 -16.00 -8.29
N ALA A 33 -6.58 -15.17 -9.17
CA ALA A 33 -6.64 -13.72 -8.96
C ALA A 33 -7.47 -13.32 -7.73
N ASP A 34 -8.53 -14.06 -7.40
CA ASP A 34 -9.36 -13.83 -6.21
C ASP A 34 -8.56 -13.99 -4.90
N GLN A 35 -7.62 -14.93 -4.84
CA GLN A 35 -6.71 -15.11 -3.69
C GLN A 35 -5.79 -13.90 -3.51
N VAL A 36 -5.24 -13.36 -4.61
CA VAL A 36 -4.43 -12.13 -4.58
C VAL A 36 -5.27 -10.95 -4.11
N VAL A 37 -6.50 -10.81 -4.62
CA VAL A 37 -7.42 -9.75 -4.19
C VAL A 37 -7.72 -9.87 -2.69
N CYS A 38 -7.96 -11.07 -2.17
CA CYS A 38 -8.20 -11.28 -0.74
C CYS A 38 -6.97 -10.94 0.12
N ALA A 39 -5.78 -11.33 -0.34
CA ALA A 39 -4.54 -11.00 0.36
C ALA A 39 -4.36 -9.48 0.49
N LEU A 40 -4.51 -8.75 -0.63
CA LEU A 40 -4.41 -7.30 -0.66
C LEU A 40 -5.51 -6.62 0.15
N HIS A 41 -6.76 -7.09 0.05
CA HIS A 41 -7.90 -6.56 0.81
C HIS A 41 -7.64 -6.64 2.32
N SER A 42 -7.07 -7.75 2.80
CA SER A 42 -6.77 -7.95 4.22
C SER A 42 -5.81 -6.92 4.83
N LEU A 43 -5.01 -6.25 3.98
CA LEU A 43 -4.17 -5.11 4.36
C LEU A 43 -4.88 -3.79 4.09
N ALA A 44 -5.53 -3.64 2.94
CA ALA A 44 -6.18 -2.41 2.53
C ALA A 44 -7.29 -1.98 3.51
N VAL A 45 -8.07 -2.92 4.06
CA VAL A 45 -9.11 -2.63 5.06
C VAL A 45 -8.55 -2.05 6.37
N ARG A 46 -7.26 -2.26 6.65
CA ARG A 46 -6.59 -1.72 7.83
C ARG A 46 -6.01 -0.33 7.62
N LEU A 47 -5.83 0.07 6.35
CA LEU A 47 -5.20 1.33 5.97
C LEU A 47 -6.23 2.35 5.46
N PHE A 48 -7.34 1.89 4.87
CA PHE A 48 -8.32 2.74 4.21
C PHE A 48 -9.74 2.44 4.70
N PRO A 49 -10.65 3.43 4.71
CA PRO A 49 -12.07 3.22 4.93
C PRO A 49 -12.69 2.51 3.72
N LEU A 50 -12.50 1.19 3.61
CA LEU A 50 -13.05 0.40 2.51
C LEU A 50 -14.46 -0.08 2.83
N ASP A 51 -15.34 0.06 1.84
CA ASP A 51 -16.62 -0.65 1.84
C ASP A 51 -16.40 -2.08 1.31
N SER A 52 -16.31 -3.04 2.24
CA SER A 52 -16.12 -4.45 1.89
C SER A 52 -17.33 -5.06 1.17
N HIS A 53 -18.52 -4.45 1.27
CA HIS A 53 -19.70 -4.89 0.53
C HIS A 53 -19.57 -4.56 -0.97
N ALA A 54 -18.99 -3.42 -1.32
CA ALA A 54 -18.71 -3.03 -2.71
C ALA A 54 -17.77 -4.02 -3.42
N LEU A 55 -16.93 -4.73 -2.66
CA LEU A 55 -16.04 -5.77 -3.15
C LEU A 55 -16.69 -7.16 -3.20
N SER A 56 -17.60 -7.45 -2.26
CA SER A 56 -18.21 -8.78 -2.10
C SER A 56 -18.89 -9.31 -3.36
N GLY A 57 -19.49 -8.45 -4.18
CA GLY A 57 -20.10 -8.85 -5.46
C GLY A 57 -19.11 -9.35 -6.51
N SER A 58 -17.82 -9.02 -6.37
CA SER A 58 -16.75 -9.30 -7.34
C SER A 58 -15.84 -10.45 -6.95
N ILE A 59 -16.09 -11.10 -5.80
CA ILE A 59 -15.27 -12.18 -5.26
C ILE A 59 -16.14 -13.44 -5.12
N ASP A 60 -15.51 -14.59 -5.33
CA ASP A 60 -16.14 -15.90 -5.20
C ASP A 60 -16.71 -16.11 -3.79
N GLN A 61 -17.81 -16.86 -3.70
CA GLN A 61 -18.58 -16.99 -2.46
C GLN A 61 -17.75 -17.58 -1.31
N GLN A 62 -16.80 -18.47 -1.63
CA GLN A 62 -15.86 -19.06 -0.67
C GLN A 62 -14.93 -18.04 0.03
N HIS A 63 -14.73 -16.86 -0.58
CA HIS A 63 -13.85 -15.81 -0.07
C HIS A 63 -14.60 -14.60 0.49
N ARG A 64 -15.93 -14.55 0.32
CA ARG A 64 -16.78 -13.46 0.83
C ARG A 64 -16.72 -13.35 2.34
N ASP A 65 -16.79 -14.48 3.04
CA ASP A 65 -16.78 -14.49 4.50
C ASP A 65 -15.48 -13.93 5.05
N GLN A 66 -14.34 -14.24 4.42
CA GLN A 66 -13.03 -13.71 4.81
C GLN A 66 -12.92 -12.19 4.62
N VAL A 67 -13.48 -11.67 3.53
CA VAL A 67 -13.50 -10.24 3.22
C VAL A 67 -14.42 -9.48 4.17
N LEU A 68 -15.58 -10.05 4.51
CA LEU A 68 -16.56 -9.43 5.41
C LEU A 68 -16.17 -9.56 6.89
N SER A 69 -15.47 -10.63 7.27
CA SER A 69 -15.00 -10.84 8.65
C SER A 69 -13.68 -10.13 8.96
N ALA A 70 -13.10 -9.42 7.99
CA ALA A 70 -11.80 -8.78 8.18
C ALA A 70 -11.90 -7.71 9.28
N LYS A 71 -10.98 -7.76 10.25
CA LYS A 71 -10.93 -6.81 11.36
C LYS A 71 -10.81 -5.38 10.82
N VAL A 72 -11.85 -4.58 11.01
CA VAL A 72 -11.85 -3.15 10.72
C VAL A 72 -11.30 -2.41 11.95
N PRO A 73 -10.13 -1.76 11.85
CA PRO A 73 -9.60 -0.95 12.95
C PRO A 73 -10.42 0.32 13.16
N SER A 74 -10.34 0.86 14.38
CA SER A 74 -10.89 2.19 14.69
C SER A 74 -10.24 3.27 13.80
N GLU A 75 -10.89 4.43 13.65
CA GLU A 75 -10.35 5.52 12.81
C GLU A 75 -8.96 5.99 13.26
N GLN A 76 -8.73 6.05 14.57
CA GLN A 76 -7.44 6.42 15.13
C GLN A 76 -6.36 5.39 14.80
N GLU A 77 -6.63 4.10 15.07
CA GLU A 77 -5.70 3.01 14.75
C GLU A 77 -5.38 2.96 13.26
N ARG A 78 -6.38 3.17 12.41
CA ARG A 78 -6.23 3.20 10.94
C ARG A 78 -5.33 4.35 10.51
N THR A 79 -5.50 5.53 11.11
CA THR A 79 -4.68 6.72 10.81
C THR A 79 -3.22 6.50 11.21
N ASP A 80 -2.99 5.89 12.37
CA ASP A 80 -1.64 5.56 12.83
C ASP A 80 -0.99 4.50 11.92
N TRP A 81 -1.74 3.45 11.55
CA TRP A 81 -1.30 2.45 10.60
C TRP A 81 -0.94 3.05 9.25
N TRP A 82 -1.82 3.88 8.69
CA TRP A 82 -1.62 4.54 7.41
C TRP A 82 -0.35 5.41 7.42
N ARG A 83 -0.16 6.22 8.48
CA ARG A 83 1.02 7.10 8.59
C ARG A 83 2.32 6.29 8.67
N VAL A 84 2.36 5.26 9.51
CA VAL A 84 3.55 4.42 9.71
C VAL A 84 3.84 3.59 8.46
N PHE A 85 2.81 3.11 7.78
CA PHE A 85 2.93 2.33 6.55
C PHE A 85 3.61 3.13 5.42
N TYR A 86 3.14 4.36 5.14
CA TYR A 86 3.68 5.17 4.05
C TYR A 86 5.03 5.83 4.35
N ARG A 87 5.29 6.20 5.61
CA ARG A 87 6.58 6.79 6.02
C ARG A 87 7.66 5.76 6.34
N GLY A 88 7.27 4.48 6.47
CA GLY A 88 8.17 3.38 6.81
C GLY A 88 8.59 2.56 5.60
N ALA A 89 9.35 1.50 5.85
CA ALA A 89 9.80 0.57 4.81
C ALA A 89 8.68 -0.36 4.28
N ALA A 90 7.50 -0.34 4.90
CA ALA A 90 6.38 -1.20 4.56
C ALA A 90 5.80 -0.88 3.17
N PHE A 91 5.51 0.39 2.89
CA PHE A 91 4.98 0.79 1.59
C PHE A 91 5.98 0.57 0.45
N PRO A 92 7.26 0.99 0.52
CA PRO A 92 8.23 0.71 -0.54
C PRO A 92 8.39 -0.78 -0.86
N THR A 93 8.38 -1.62 0.18
CA THR A 93 8.43 -3.08 0.03
C THR A 93 7.19 -3.61 -0.70
N LEU A 94 5.99 -3.20 -0.26
CA LEU A 94 4.75 -3.62 -0.89
C LEU A 94 4.62 -3.07 -2.32
N ALA A 95 4.99 -1.81 -2.56
CA ALA A 95 4.88 -1.15 -3.85
C ALA A 95 5.67 -1.88 -4.94
N ARG A 96 6.86 -2.40 -4.62
CA ARG A 96 7.62 -3.25 -5.55
C ARG A 96 6.82 -4.49 -5.94
N VAL A 97 6.21 -5.18 -4.98
CA VAL A 97 5.38 -6.36 -5.24
C VAL A 97 4.13 -5.98 -6.03
N LEU A 98 3.48 -4.86 -5.71
CA LEU A 98 2.31 -4.37 -6.46
C LEU A 98 2.66 -4.08 -7.92
N LEU A 99 3.81 -3.45 -8.18
CA LEU A 99 4.23 -3.07 -9.53
C LEU A 99 4.80 -4.23 -10.36
N TYR A 100 5.61 -5.11 -9.75
CA TYR A 100 6.32 -6.15 -10.50
C TYR A 100 5.64 -7.51 -10.46
N ASP A 101 5.01 -7.86 -9.33
CA ASP A 101 4.36 -9.17 -9.19
C ASP A 101 2.85 -9.06 -9.51
N VAL A 102 2.15 -8.10 -8.90
CA VAL A 102 0.69 -7.98 -9.06
C VAL A 102 0.31 -7.40 -10.41
N ALA A 103 0.89 -6.26 -10.81
CA ALA A 103 0.55 -5.61 -12.06
C ALA A 103 0.85 -6.50 -13.28
N SER A 104 1.99 -7.20 -13.26
CA SER A 104 2.45 -8.01 -14.38
C SER A 104 1.74 -9.36 -14.50
N ASN A 105 1.39 -10.01 -13.38
CA ASN A 105 0.87 -11.38 -13.41
C ASN A 105 -0.65 -11.49 -13.16
N TRP A 106 -1.26 -10.51 -12.48
CA TRP A 106 -2.60 -10.68 -11.92
C TRP A 106 -3.58 -9.58 -12.30
N LEU A 107 -3.12 -8.34 -12.50
CA LEU A 107 -3.98 -7.16 -12.63
C LEU A 107 -4.93 -7.22 -13.84
N ALA A 108 -4.54 -7.89 -14.93
CA ALA A 108 -5.40 -8.11 -16.08
C ALA A 108 -6.61 -9.03 -15.77
N CYS A 109 -6.50 -9.86 -14.73
CA CYS A 109 -7.54 -10.78 -14.29
C CYS A 109 -8.40 -10.20 -13.15
N PHE A 110 -8.11 -8.98 -12.69
CA PHE A 110 -8.87 -8.37 -11.60
C PHE A 110 -10.22 -7.87 -12.12
N PRO A 111 -11.33 -8.20 -11.42
CA PRO A 111 -12.58 -7.50 -11.62
C PRO A 111 -12.40 -5.99 -11.42
N PHE A 112 -13.15 -5.17 -12.16
CA PHE A 112 -13.04 -3.71 -12.08
C PHE A 112 -13.16 -3.18 -10.64
N SER A 113 -14.11 -3.71 -9.87
CA SER A 113 -14.29 -3.32 -8.46
C SER A 113 -13.04 -3.64 -7.62
N ALA A 114 -12.45 -4.83 -7.78
CA ALA A 114 -11.26 -5.23 -7.06
C ALA A 114 -10.05 -4.36 -7.41
N LYS A 115 -9.86 -4.04 -8.70
CA LYS A 115 -8.82 -3.11 -9.11
C LYS A 115 -9.00 -1.74 -8.45
N LYS A 116 -10.18 -1.14 -8.54
CA LYS A 116 -10.48 0.19 -8.02
C LYS A 116 -10.39 0.28 -6.50
N HIS A 117 -10.98 -0.68 -5.78
CA HIS A 117 -11.17 -0.60 -4.33
C HIS A 117 -10.08 -1.30 -3.52
N VAL A 118 -9.26 -2.16 -4.13
CA VAL A 118 -8.22 -2.92 -3.42
C VAL A 118 -6.83 -2.62 -3.96
N TYR A 119 -6.62 -2.54 -5.28
CA TYR A 119 -5.29 -2.30 -5.84
C TYR A 119 -4.96 -0.81 -5.95
N ASP A 120 -5.80 -0.05 -6.66
CA ASP A 120 -5.54 1.37 -6.96
C ASP A 120 -5.46 2.24 -5.69
N VAL A 121 -6.17 1.83 -4.63
CA VAL A 121 -6.25 2.55 -3.35
C VAL A 121 -4.87 2.79 -2.72
N PHE A 122 -3.92 1.86 -2.89
CA PHE A 122 -2.56 1.99 -2.35
C PHE A 122 -1.76 3.13 -3.01
N PHE A 123 -2.14 3.53 -4.22
CA PHE A 123 -1.49 4.60 -4.96
C PHE A 123 -2.28 5.91 -4.90
N VAL A 124 -3.60 5.83 -4.99
CA VAL A 124 -4.49 7.01 -5.07
C VAL A 124 -4.70 7.65 -3.69
N ASN A 125 -4.89 6.83 -2.65
CA ASN A 125 -5.17 7.31 -1.29
C ASN A 125 -3.91 7.31 -0.40
N GLY A 126 -2.72 7.23 -1.01
CA GLY A 126 -1.44 7.27 -0.32
C GLY A 126 -0.86 8.67 -0.17
N LEU A 127 0.26 8.78 0.53
CA LEU A 127 1.06 10.02 0.55
C LEU A 127 1.69 10.22 -0.84
N MET A 128 1.15 11.15 -1.63
CA MET A 128 1.55 11.38 -3.03
C MET A 128 3.07 11.51 -3.21
N VAL A 129 3.77 12.23 -2.32
CA VAL A 129 5.23 12.36 -2.38
C VAL A 129 5.93 11.01 -2.17
N GLU A 130 5.54 10.24 -1.16
CA GLU A 130 6.12 8.92 -0.87
C GLU A 130 5.82 7.92 -2.00
N VAL A 131 4.60 7.98 -2.55
CA VAL A 131 4.17 7.16 -3.69
C VAL A 131 5.02 7.48 -4.91
N VAL A 132 5.15 8.75 -5.28
CA VAL A 132 5.92 9.16 -6.46
C VAL A 132 7.41 8.84 -6.29
N GLN A 133 8.00 9.11 -5.12
CA GLN A 133 9.41 8.80 -4.85
C GLN A 133 9.71 7.29 -4.82
N THR A 134 8.74 6.48 -4.40
CA THR A 134 8.87 5.02 -4.40
C THR A 134 8.72 4.43 -5.80
N VAL A 135 7.74 4.91 -6.56
CA VAL A 135 7.43 4.42 -7.91
C VAL A 135 8.43 4.94 -8.94
N VAL A 136 8.94 6.15 -8.74
CA VAL A 136 9.92 6.82 -9.60
C VAL A 136 11.13 7.23 -8.74
N PRO A 137 12.07 6.30 -8.45
CA PRO A 137 13.23 6.58 -7.60
C PRO A 137 14.08 7.75 -8.09
N SER A 138 14.07 8.03 -9.40
CA SER A 138 14.77 9.18 -10.00
C SER A 138 14.25 10.55 -9.52
N LEU A 139 13.06 10.60 -8.90
CA LEU A 139 12.48 11.80 -8.30
C LEU A 139 12.79 11.93 -6.80
N GLN A 140 13.57 10.99 -6.23
CA GLN A 140 14.12 11.17 -4.89
C GLN A 140 15.03 12.40 -4.92
N HIS A 141 14.54 13.50 -4.36
CA HIS A 141 15.34 14.70 -4.18
C HIS A 141 16.48 14.32 -3.24
N ASN A 142 17.69 14.16 -3.78
CA ASN A 142 18.91 13.96 -3.02
C ASN A 142 19.12 15.19 -2.12
N GLY A 143 18.57 15.15 -0.92
CA GLY A 143 18.69 16.16 0.13
C GLY A 143 20.09 16.19 0.74
N ASN A 144 21.12 16.38 -0.09
CA ASN A 144 22.46 16.78 0.36
C ASN A 144 23.11 17.83 -0.56
N GLY A 145 22.34 18.48 -1.44
CA GLY A 145 22.78 19.68 -2.14
C GLY A 145 22.17 20.89 -1.49
N SER A 146 23.00 21.73 -0.88
CA SER A 146 22.68 23.13 -0.57
C SER A 146 21.74 23.71 -1.61
N PHE A 147 20.65 24.32 -1.13
CA PHE A 147 19.71 25.10 -1.92
C PHE A 147 20.50 26.10 -2.79
N ASP A 148 20.63 25.82 -4.09
CA ASP A 148 21.03 26.83 -5.06
C ASP A 148 19.89 26.96 -6.07
N GLY A 149 19.11 28.02 -5.89
CA GLY A 149 17.93 28.35 -6.69
C GLY A 149 18.24 28.80 -8.12
N ASN A 150 19.30 28.26 -8.74
CA ASN A 150 19.78 28.68 -10.06
C ASN A 150 20.00 27.55 -11.08
N ALA A 151 19.70 26.29 -10.77
CA ALA A 151 19.86 25.19 -11.72
C ALA A 151 18.71 25.04 -12.75
N VAL A 152 17.88 26.07 -12.95
CA VAL A 152 16.84 26.12 -13.99
C VAL A 152 17.20 27.15 -15.06
N ARG A 153 18.37 26.99 -15.70
CA ARG A 153 18.69 27.66 -16.97
C ARG A 153 19.77 26.89 -17.73
N SER A 154 19.43 25.76 -18.37
CA SER A 154 20.16 25.28 -19.57
C SER A 154 19.50 24.04 -20.15
N ASN A 155 18.35 24.19 -20.83
CA ASN A 155 17.87 23.17 -21.79
C ASN A 155 16.82 23.77 -22.75
N ALA A 156 17.08 24.99 -23.24
CA ALA A 156 16.25 25.65 -24.24
C ALA A 156 16.99 25.89 -25.58
N GLU A 157 18.14 25.27 -25.81
CA GLU A 157 18.82 25.34 -27.11
C GLU A 157 19.47 24.00 -27.46
N ARG A 158 18.78 23.21 -28.28
CA ARG A 158 19.36 22.44 -29.39
C ARG A 158 18.30 22.09 -30.41
#